data_AF-A0A258FA10-F1
#
_entry.id   AF-A0A258FA10-F1
#
_cell.length_a   1.000
_cell.length_b   1.000
_cell.length_c   1.000
_cell.angle_alpha   90.00
_cell.angle_beta   90.00
_cell.angle_gamma   90.00
#
_symmetry.space_group_name_H-M   'P 1'
#
loop_
_entity.id
_entity.type
_entity.pdbx_description
1 polymer ?
#
loop_
_entity_poly.entity_id
_entity_poly.type
_entity_poly.pdbx_seq_one_letter_code
_entity_poly.pdbx_strand_id
1 'polypeptide(L)'
;MLADASFRWRDGFDENAQFIARSALGYYKKNLRVSGGFAYSSFYTQDTLNRVEYRPHQEVVFSSGKKVKFNHRLRVEERFFNLLNNSDNTFNFRFRYSFAVSFTLFKLSKTNPESLFILRINDEIFINAGKEIPTQTFDQN
;
A
#
# COMPACT_ATOMS: atom_id res chain seq x y z
N MET A 1 2.51 10.24 12.38
CA MET A 1 2.29 8.80 12.53
C MET A 1 1.06 8.42 11.73
N LEU A 2 1.13 7.37 10.92
CA LEU A 2 -0.03 6.78 10.25
C LEU A 2 -0.16 5.38 10.81
N ALA A 3 -1.31 5.05 11.40
CA ALA A 3 -1.61 3.71 11.85
C ALA A 3 -3.04 3.40 11.45
N ASP A 4 -3.26 2.21 10.89
CA ASP A 4 -4.56 1.76 10.45
C ASP A 4 -4.67 0.24 10.54
N ALA A 5 -5.89 -0.25 10.69
CA ALA A 5 -6.21 -1.66 10.63
C ALA A 5 -7.42 -1.84 9.72
N SER A 6 -7.45 -2.95 9.00
CA SER A 6 -8.53 -3.30 8.10
C SER A 6 -8.81 -4.80 8.17
N PHE A 7 -10.09 -5.13 8.06
CA PHE A 7 -10.57 -6.50 8.00
C PHE A 7 -11.35 -6.70 6.71
N ARG A 8 -11.18 -7.86 6.08
CA ARG A 8 -11.83 -8.23 4.83
C ARG A 8 -12.55 -9.56 5.01
N TRP A 9 -13.76 -9.60 4.46
CA TRP A 9 -14.60 -10.78 4.38
C TRP A 9 -14.77 -11.22 2.93
N ARG A 10 -15.11 -12.49 2.74
CA ARG A 10 -15.50 -13.09 1.46
C ARG A 10 -16.93 -13.63 1.56
N ASP A 11 -17.56 -13.87 0.41
CA ASP A 11 -18.86 -14.52 0.29
C ASP A 11 -19.95 -13.86 1.14
N GLY A 12 -20.17 -12.56 0.93
CA GLY A 12 -21.28 -11.87 1.58
C GLY A 12 -21.14 -11.71 3.10
N PHE A 13 -19.90 -11.62 3.61
CA PHE A 13 -19.54 -11.51 5.03
C PHE A 13 -19.48 -12.83 5.81
N ASP A 14 -19.67 -13.97 5.16
CA ASP A 14 -19.73 -15.27 5.83
C ASP A 14 -18.34 -15.82 6.20
N GLU A 15 -17.30 -15.50 5.42
CA GLU A 15 -15.96 -16.01 5.66
C GLU A 15 -14.94 -14.91 5.98
N ASN A 16 -14.13 -15.13 7.00
CA ASN A 16 -12.97 -14.30 7.25
C ASN A 16 -11.93 -14.52 6.15
N ALA A 17 -11.50 -13.45 5.48
CA ALA A 17 -10.53 -13.55 4.38
C ALA A 17 -9.16 -13.03 4.80
N GLN A 18 -9.10 -11.81 5.33
CA GLN A 18 -7.82 -11.17 5.60
C GLN A 18 -7.92 -10.08 6.67
N PHE A 19 -6.97 -10.10 7.60
CA PHE A 19 -6.71 -8.98 8.48
C PHE A 19 -5.40 -8.31 8.10
N ILE A 20 -5.37 -6.97 8.09
CA ILE A 20 -4.17 -6.18 7.80
C ILE A 20 -4.07 -5.07 8.84
N ALA A 21 -2.94 -5.01 9.55
CA ALA A 21 -2.58 -3.90 10.42
C ALA A 21 -1.33 -3.21 9.88
N ARG A 22 -1.31 -1.88 9.90
CA ARG A 22 -0.23 -1.07 9.33
C ARG A 22 0.14 0.05 10.28
N SER A 23 1.43 0.33 10.36
CA SER A 23 1.95 1.51 11.04
C SER A 23 3.11 2.08 10.25
N ALA A 24 3.22 3.40 10.20
CA ALA A 24 4.30 4.10 9.53
C ALA A 24 4.60 5.44 10.21
N LEU A 25 5.88 5.77 10.25
CA LEU A 25 6.41 7.05 10.67
C LEU A 25 7.08 7.73 9.49
N GLY A 26 6.90 9.03 9.34
CA GLY A 26 7.42 9.76 8.21
C GLY A 26 7.74 11.20 8.51
N TYR A 27 8.74 11.70 7.81
CA TYR A 27 9.18 13.09 7.83
C TYR A 27 8.77 13.78 6.53
N TYR A 28 8.24 14.99 6.67
CA TYR A 28 7.80 15.81 5.55
C TYR A 28 8.71 17.03 5.40
N LYS A 29 9.19 17.27 4.18
CA LYS A 29 9.98 18.45 3.83
C LYS A 29 9.55 18.98 2.47
N LYS A 30 8.81 20.09 2.47
CA LYS A 30 8.26 20.75 1.27
C LYS A 30 7.44 19.79 0.42
N ASN A 31 8.07 19.24 -0.62
CA ASN A 31 7.51 18.43 -1.67
C ASN A 31 7.92 16.96 -1.55
N LEU A 32 8.72 16.62 -0.54
CA LEU A 32 9.24 15.29 -0.28
C LEU A 32 8.70 14.78 1.05
N ARG A 33 8.27 13.53 1.06
CA ARG A 33 7.95 12.77 2.26
C ARG A 33 8.76 11.48 2.22
N VAL A 34 9.45 11.18 3.31
CA VAL A 34 10.12 9.90 3.51
C VAL A 34 9.48 9.23 4.71
N SER A 35 9.13 7.96 4.59
CA SER A 35 8.56 7.18 5.69
C SER A 35 9.11 5.77 5.76
N GLY A 36 9.21 5.25 6.98
CA GLY A 36 9.43 3.85 7.27
C GLY A 36 8.26 3.30 8.05
N GLY A 37 7.89 2.06 7.80
CA GLY A 37 6.74 1.44 8.43
C GLY A 37 6.80 -0.07 8.46
N PHE A 38 5.76 -0.64 9.03
CA PHE A 38 5.57 -2.06 9.17
C PHE A 38 4.12 -2.40 8.87
N ALA A 39 3.90 -3.49 8.16
CA ALA A 39 2.58 -4.05 7.96
C ALA A 39 2.56 -5.52 8.38
N TYR A 40 1.53 -5.88 9.12
CA TYR A 40 1.19 -7.24 9.50
C TYR A 40 -0.04 -7.67 8.71
N SER A 41 -0.03 -8.89 8.19
CA SER A 41 -1.20 -9.44 7.49
C SER A 41 -1.43 -10.90 7.83
N SER A 42 -2.67 -11.22 8.14
CA SER A 42 -3.14 -12.56 8.44
C SER A 42 -4.14 -12.99 7.39
N PHE A 43 -3.95 -14.18 6.83
CA PHE A 43 -4.81 -14.76 5.81
C PHE A 43 -5.55 -15.96 6.39
N TYR A 44 -6.86 -15.96 6.21
CA TYR A 44 -7.75 -16.99 6.70
C TYR A 44 -8.25 -17.85 5.53
N THR A 45 -8.46 -19.13 5.77
CA THR A 45 -9.07 -20.07 4.83
C THR A 45 -10.03 -20.94 5.63
N GLN A 46 -11.33 -20.89 5.34
CA GLN A 46 -12.36 -21.58 6.13
C GLN A 46 -12.24 -21.28 7.64
N ASP A 47 -12.10 -20.00 7.99
CA ASP A 47 -11.89 -19.48 9.36
C ASP A 47 -10.65 -19.98 10.12
N THR A 48 -9.79 -20.76 9.47
CA THR A 48 -8.48 -21.13 10.02
C THR A 48 -7.41 -20.17 9.55
N LEU A 49 -6.54 -19.74 10.47
CA LEU A 49 -5.39 -18.91 10.13
C LEU A 49 -4.36 -19.77 9.39
N ASN A 50 -4.11 -19.46 8.12
CA ASN A 50 -3.27 -20.29 7.26
C ASN A 50 -1.87 -19.68 7.07
N ARG A 51 -1.81 -18.36 6.90
CA ARG A 51 -0.57 -17.65 6.59
C ARG A 51 -0.50 -16.32 7.32
N VAL A 52 0.69 -16.02 7.83
CA VAL A 52 1.04 -14.73 8.40
C VAL A 52 2.12 -14.09 7.54
N GLU A 53 2.03 -12.78 7.35
CA GLU A 53 2.97 -12.01 6.56
C GLU A 53 3.43 -10.77 7.33
N TYR A 54 4.75 -10.59 7.42
CA TYR A 54 5.38 -9.41 7.97
C TYR A 54 6.01 -8.59 6.86
N ARG A 55 5.75 -7.29 6.86
CA ARG A 55 6.15 -6.37 5.79
C ARG A 55 6.75 -5.05 6.30
N PRO A 56 8.00 -5.06 6.78
CA PRO A 56 8.79 -3.84 6.86
C PRO A 56 8.81 -3.14 5.49
N HIS A 57 8.63 -1.82 5.48
CA HIS A 57 8.65 -1.06 4.25
C HIS A 57 9.26 0.33 4.43
N GLN A 58 9.88 0.82 3.37
CA GLN A 58 10.32 2.21 3.25
C GLN A 58 9.64 2.84 2.05
N GLU A 59 9.26 4.10 2.18
CA GLU A 59 8.50 4.84 1.19
C GLU A 59 9.06 6.25 1.02
N VAL A 60 9.16 6.67 -0.23
CA VAL A 60 9.46 8.04 -0.63
C VAL A 60 8.34 8.55 -1.53
N VAL A 61 7.74 9.67 -1.15
CA VAL A 61 6.75 10.38 -1.97
C VAL A 61 7.29 11.73 -2.35
N PHE A 62 7.28 12.03 -3.66
CA PHE A 62 7.61 13.33 -4.19
C PHE A 62 6.39 13.91 -4.93
N SER A 63 5.99 15.11 -4.54
CA SER A 63 4.86 15.82 -5.12
C SER A 63 5.32 17.11 -5.79
N SER A 64 4.91 17.38 -7.03
CA SER A 64 5.26 18.63 -7.74
C SER A 64 4.05 19.24 -8.44
N GLY A 65 4.18 20.51 -8.84
CA GLY A 65 3.12 21.25 -9.53
C GLY A 65 2.15 22.00 -8.60
N LYS A 66 1.44 22.99 -9.17
CA LYS A 66 0.48 23.86 -8.46
C LYS A 66 -0.97 23.56 -8.83
N LYS A 67 -1.37 23.85 -10.08
CA LYS A 67 -2.74 23.60 -10.60
C LYS A 67 -2.98 22.13 -10.94
N VAL A 68 -1.97 21.50 -11.53
CA VAL A 68 -1.89 20.06 -11.75
C VAL A 68 -0.83 19.54 -10.80
N LYS A 69 -1.18 18.58 -9.94
CA LYS A 69 -0.25 17.98 -8.99
C LYS A 69 0.19 16.62 -9.51
N PHE A 70 1.49 16.45 -9.67
CA PHE A 70 2.12 15.17 -9.97
C PHE A 70 2.62 14.57 -8.67
N ASN A 71 2.33 13.29 -8.45
CA ASN A 71 2.79 12.55 -7.26
C ASN A 71 3.50 11.29 -7.72
N HIS A 72 4.76 11.18 -7.35
CA HIS A 72 5.57 9.98 -7.51
C HIS A 72 5.69 9.33 -6.14
N ARG A 73 5.37 8.05 -6.03
CA ARG A 73 5.56 7.26 -4.82
C ARG A 73 6.40 6.05 -5.16
N LEU A 74 7.55 5.93 -4.52
CA LEU A 74 8.36 4.73 -4.54
C LEU A 74 8.30 4.07 -3.17
N ARG A 75 7.95 2.78 -3.13
CA ARG A 75 7.93 1.99 -1.91
C ARG A 75 8.68 0.69 -2.13
N VAL A 76 9.52 0.35 -1.17
CA VAL A 76 10.21 -0.94 -1.09
C VAL A 76 9.62 -1.68 0.10
N GLU A 77 9.20 -2.93 -0.13
CA GLU A 77 8.62 -3.79 0.89
C GLU A 77 9.44 -5.08 0.97
N GLU A 78 9.88 -5.41 2.18
CA GLU A 78 10.47 -6.70 2.52
C GLU A 78 9.35 -7.61 3.01
N ARG A 79 9.05 -8.70 2.31
CA ARG A 79 7.90 -9.54 2.62
C ARG A 79 8.37 -10.88 3.13
N PHE A 80 8.06 -11.17 4.40
CA PHE A 80 8.32 -12.44 5.05
C PHE A 80 7.00 -13.21 5.17
N PHE A 81 6.93 -14.38 4.58
CA PHE A 81 5.76 -15.25 4.64
C PHE A 81 6.04 -16.43 5.57
N ASN A 82 5.20 -16.58 6.58
CA ASN A 82 5.21 -17.73 7.46
C ASN A 82 3.92 -18.51 7.22
N LEU A 83 4.06 -19.72 6.67
CA LEU A 83 2.95 -20.65 6.56
C LEU A 83 2.82 -21.38 7.91
N LEU A 84 1.63 -21.42 8.49
CA LEU A 84 1.45 -22.06 9.80
C LEU A 84 1.40 -23.59 9.69
N ASN A 85 1.03 -24.10 8.50
CA ASN A 85 0.92 -25.54 8.21
C ASN A 85 2.15 -26.11 7.48
N ASN A 86 3.16 -25.29 7.16
CA ASN A 86 4.40 -25.72 6.51
C ASN A 86 5.58 -24.88 7.03
N SER A 87 6.71 -25.51 7.35
CA SER A 87 7.94 -24.85 7.85
C SER A 87 8.70 -24.03 6.80
N ASP A 88 8.23 -24.01 5.55
CA ASP A 88 8.84 -23.23 4.48
C ASP A 88 8.51 -21.74 4.65
N ASN A 89 9.46 -21.01 5.25
CA ASN A 89 9.41 -19.55 5.31
C ASN A 89 9.96 -18.98 4.01
N THR A 90 9.12 -18.24 3.29
CA THR A 90 9.48 -17.62 2.00
C THR A 90 9.75 -16.14 2.19
N PHE A 91 10.69 -15.60 1.42
CA PHE A 91 11.04 -14.18 1.41
C PHE A 91 10.93 -13.57 0.02
N ASN A 92 10.42 -12.35 -0.05
CA ASN A 92 10.25 -11.60 -1.29
C ASN A 92 10.52 -10.10 -1.11
N PHE A 93 11.29 -9.51 -2.02
CA PHE A 93 11.31 -8.06 -2.17
C PHE A 93 10.21 -7.62 -3.15
N ARG A 94 9.43 -6.61 -2.77
CA ARG A 94 8.46 -5.96 -3.65
C ARG A 94 8.79 -4.48 -3.79
N PHE A 95 9.05 -4.07 -5.03
CA PHE A 95 9.19 -2.67 -5.41
C PHE A 95 7.87 -2.18 -6.00
N ARG A 96 7.41 -1.03 -5.50
CA ARG A 96 6.16 -0.39 -5.95
C ARG A 96 6.46 1.02 -6.39
N TYR A 97 6.13 1.32 -7.63
CA TYR A 97 6.18 2.68 -8.15
C TYR A 97 4.77 3.11 -8.57
N SER A 98 4.26 4.15 -7.92
CA SER A 98 2.97 4.75 -8.23
C SER A 98 3.16 6.16 -8.77
N PHE A 99 2.50 6.44 -9.88
CA PHE A 99 2.44 7.76 -10.48
C PHE A 99 0.99 8.23 -10.52
N ALA A 100 0.71 9.36 -9.88
CA ALA A 100 -0.61 9.95 -9.86
C ALA A 100 -0.60 11.41 -10.32
N VAL A 101 -1.59 11.75 -11.14
CA VAL A 101 -1.88 13.12 -11.58
C VAL A 101 -3.18 13.56 -10.94
N SER A 102 -3.20 14.73 -10.31
CA SER A 102 -4.39 15.29 -9.68
C SER A 102 -4.72 16.66 -10.27
N PHE A 103 -5.96 16.82 -10.74
CA PHE A 103 -6.51 18.05 -11.30
C PHE A 103 -7.55 18.63 -10.35
N THR A 104 -7.37 19.87 -9.93
CA THR A 104 -8.42 20.60 -9.22
C THR A 104 -9.42 21.13 -10.24
N LEU A 105 -10.63 20.56 -10.30
CA LEU A 105 -11.63 20.95 -11.29
C LEU A 105 -12.34 22.25 -10.89
N PHE A 106 -12.83 22.33 -9.65
CA PHE A 106 -13.50 23.52 -9.13
C PHE A 106 -13.43 23.58 -7.60
N LYS A 107 -13.59 24.78 -7.06
CA LYS A 107 -13.73 25.01 -5.62
C LYS A 107 -15.19 24.81 -5.24
N LEU A 108 -15.44 23.97 -4.24
CA LEU A 108 -16.77 23.70 -3.70
C LEU A 108 -17.25 24.81 -2.77
N SER A 109 -16.33 25.63 -2.23
CA SER A 109 -16.65 26.77 -1.38
C SER A 109 -15.87 28.02 -1.79
N LYS A 110 -16.54 29.18 -1.71
CA LYS A 110 -15.90 30.50 -1.87
C LYS A 110 -15.14 30.93 -0.62
N THR A 111 -15.53 30.45 0.55
CA THR A 111 -14.96 30.82 1.85
C THR A 111 -13.92 29.83 2.35
N ASN A 112 -14.04 28.54 2.01
CA ASN A 112 -13.07 27.51 2.38
C ASN A 112 -12.18 27.13 1.18
N PRO A 113 -10.93 27.62 1.10
CA PRO A 113 -10.02 27.34 -0.01
C PRO A 113 -9.58 25.87 -0.11
N GLU A 114 -9.75 25.05 0.94
CA GLU A 114 -9.43 23.61 0.92
C GLU A 114 -10.59 22.74 0.42
N SER A 115 -11.79 23.30 0.28
CA SER A 115 -12.94 22.58 -0.27
C SER A 115 -12.83 22.53 -1.79
N LEU A 116 -12.12 21.52 -2.28
CA LEU A 116 -11.77 21.33 -3.69
C LEU A 116 -12.36 20.03 -4.22
N PHE A 117 -12.95 20.09 -5.40
CA PHE A 117 -13.25 18.90 -6.18
C PHE A 117 -12.00 18.52 -6.98
N ILE A 118 -11.40 17.38 -6.66
CA ILE A 118 -10.13 16.94 -7.25
C ILE A 118 -10.36 15.63 -8.01
N LEU A 119 -10.06 15.63 -9.30
CA LEU A 119 -9.94 14.40 -10.09
C LEU A 119 -8.52 13.87 -9.92
N ARG A 120 -8.37 12.62 -9.49
CA ARG A 120 -7.06 11.96 -9.34
C ARG A 120 -7.03 10.70 -10.20
N ILE A 121 -6.06 10.65 -11.11
CA ILE A 121 -5.73 9.49 -11.93
C ILE A 121 -4.43 8.92 -11.38
N ASN A 122 -4.37 7.60 -11.18
CA ASN A 122 -3.20 6.93 -10.62
C ASN A 122 -2.95 5.62 -11.35
N ASP A 123 -1.69 5.36 -11.63
CA ASP A 123 -1.20 4.07 -12.09
C ASP A 123 -0.10 3.57 -11.14
N GLU A 124 0.03 2.26 -10.98
CA GLU A 124 1.00 1.64 -10.10
C GLU A 124 1.60 0.38 -10.74
N ILE A 125 2.93 0.30 -10.70
CA ILE A 125 3.73 -0.82 -11.19
C ILE A 125 4.32 -1.55 -10.00
N PHE A 126 4.26 -2.88 -10.04
CA PHE A 126 4.78 -3.78 -9.03
C PHE A 126 5.87 -4.66 -9.64
N ILE A 127 7.02 -4.75 -8.98
CA ILE A 127 8.11 -5.63 -9.37
C ILE A 127 8.46 -6.48 -8.15
N ASN A 128 8.34 -7.80 -8.29
CA ASN A 128 8.66 -8.76 -7.24
C ASN A 128 10.03 -9.41 -7.54
N ALA A 129 10.94 -9.43 -6.57
CA ALA A 129 12.28 -10.02 -6.66
C ALA A 129 12.49 -11.00 -5.49
N GLY A 130 12.19 -12.28 -5.71
CA GLY A 130 12.30 -13.35 -4.71
C GLY A 130 12.42 -14.72 -5.38
N LYS A 131 13.06 -15.66 -4.68
CA LYS A 131 13.48 -16.96 -5.20
C LYS A 131 12.33 -17.93 -5.50
N GLU A 132 11.17 -17.72 -4.88
CA GLU A 132 9.99 -18.60 -4.99
C GLU A 132 8.75 -17.86 -5.51
N ILE A 133 8.89 -17.15 -6.64
CA ILE A 133 7.72 -16.56 -7.31
C ILE A 133 7.40 -17.40 -8.55
N PRO A 134 6.39 -18.29 -8.52
CA PRO A 134 5.82 -18.78 -9.75
C PRO A 134 5.10 -17.60 -10.44
N THR A 135 5.74 -17.02 -11.46
CA THR A 135 5.07 -16.33 -12.59
C THR A 135 4.12 -15.16 -12.29
N GLN A 136 4.45 -14.23 -11.39
CA GLN A 136 3.75 -12.94 -11.28
C GLN A 136 4.74 -11.77 -11.08
N THR A 137 5.51 -11.49 -12.14
CA THR A 137 6.46 -10.36 -12.20
C THR A 137 5.73 -9.02 -12.35
N PHE A 138 4.52 -9.02 -12.93
CA PHE A 138 3.63 -7.86 -13.04
C PHE A 138 2.28 -8.24 -12.45
N ASP A 139 1.90 -7.60 -11.36
CA ASP A 139 0.65 -7.83 -10.64
C ASP A 139 -0.05 -6.45 -10.57
N GLN A 140 -1.28 -6.35 -11.06
CA GLN A 140 -2.11 -5.15 -10.92
C GLN A 140 -3.11 -5.40 -9.81
N ASN A 141 -3.22 -4.46 -8.89
CA ASN A 141 -4.01 -4.58 -7.68
C ASN A 141 -5.30 -3.77 -7.74
#